data_AF-A0A3D0I571-F1
#
_entry.id   AF-A0A3D0I571-F1
#
_cell.length_a   1.000
_cell.length_b   1.000
_cell.length_c   1.000
_cell.angle_alpha   90.00
_cell.angle_beta   90.00
_cell.angle_gamma   90.00
#
_symmetry.space_group_name_H-M   'P 1'
#
loop_
_entity.id
_entity.type
_entity.pdbx_description
1 polymer ?
#
loop_
_entity_poly.entity_id
_entity_poly.type
_entity_poly.pdbx_seq_one_letter_code
_entity_poly.pdbx_strand_id
1 'polypeptide(L)'
;MPSVPSIKGSVFATVVEDVGKSLAKGAVRRDQLSRWLRPEDIAFLDEKIAVASWYPIHSYTRMGELLRDVEGGGSHEYLRQCGRQTARRLLEAGFYSQLQYLHRAEVGRASGDRARFEAFGRDLRLLTTISASILSFSRWTVKPDAENDLQYVIEVSEAKDFPEVLCWRSDGFVNEMATQHGDSDLWRWSRPRQDLVVFRMTRRL
;
A
#
# COMPACT_ATOMS: atom_id res chain seq x y z
N MET A 1 9.97 -17.16 -19.06
CA MET A 1 8.60 -17.44 -18.55
C MET A 1 8.15 -16.23 -17.76
N PRO A 2 6.89 -15.76 -17.89
CA PRO A 2 6.41 -14.68 -17.02
C PRO A 2 6.46 -15.17 -15.57
N SER A 3 7.14 -14.43 -14.70
CA SER A 3 7.20 -14.74 -13.27
C SER A 3 5.82 -14.52 -12.64
N VAL A 4 5.41 -15.41 -11.74
CA VAL A 4 4.16 -15.26 -10.98
C VAL A 4 4.14 -13.89 -10.29
N PRO A 5 3.11 -13.04 -10.50
CA PRO A 5 2.97 -11.77 -9.79
C PRO A 5 3.01 -11.99 -8.29
N SER A 6 3.97 -11.36 -7.62
CA SER A 6 4.32 -11.68 -6.24
C SER A 6 4.55 -10.42 -5.42
N ILE A 7 4.37 -10.58 -4.11
CA ILE A 7 4.63 -9.59 -3.07
C ILE A 7 5.75 -10.07 -2.15
N LYS A 8 6.55 -9.15 -1.65
CA LYS A 8 7.68 -9.44 -0.77
C LYS A 8 7.21 -9.96 0.58
N GLY A 9 7.95 -10.92 1.14
CA GLY A 9 7.67 -11.54 2.44
C GLY A 9 7.54 -10.54 3.59
N SER A 10 8.30 -9.43 3.55
CA SER A 10 8.17 -8.33 4.51
C SER A 10 6.77 -7.74 4.60
N VAL A 11 6.01 -7.72 3.50
CA VAL A 11 4.63 -7.24 3.46
C VAL A 11 3.66 -8.39 3.62
N PHE A 12 3.94 -9.55 2.99
CA PHE A 12 3.08 -10.73 3.09
C PHE A 12 2.92 -11.23 4.53
N ALA A 13 3.99 -11.23 5.33
CA ALA A 13 3.95 -11.66 6.73
C ALA A 13 2.88 -10.90 7.53
N THR A 14 2.66 -9.62 7.25
CA THR A 14 1.67 -8.81 7.98
C THR A 14 0.24 -9.33 7.80
N VAL A 15 -0.14 -9.76 6.59
CA VAL A 15 -1.49 -10.27 6.34
C VAL A 15 -1.67 -11.67 6.93
N VAL A 16 -0.63 -12.50 6.87
CA VAL A 16 -0.62 -13.84 7.51
C VAL A 16 -0.79 -13.72 9.02
N GLU A 17 -0.02 -12.83 9.65
CA GLU A 17 -0.10 -12.56 11.10
C GLU A 17 -1.47 -12.05 11.52
N ASP A 18 -2.08 -11.16 10.73
CA ASP A 18 -3.40 -10.62 11.05
C ASP A 18 -4.50 -11.69 10.91
N VAL A 19 -4.41 -12.59 9.93
CA VAL A 19 -5.31 -13.76 9.85
C VAL A 19 -5.10 -14.69 11.06
N GLY A 20 -3.84 -14.92 11.44
CA GLY A 20 -3.51 -15.69 12.65
C GLY A 20 -4.11 -15.09 13.93
N LYS A 21 -4.08 -13.76 14.08
CA LYS A 21 -4.73 -13.05 15.20
C LYS A 21 -6.25 -13.20 15.16
N SER A 22 -6.86 -13.15 13.97
CA SER A 22 -8.30 -13.35 13.81
C SER A 22 -8.73 -14.76 14.26
N LEU A 23 -7.95 -15.79 13.89
CA LEU A 23 -8.13 -17.17 14.36
C LEU A 23 -7.97 -17.29 15.88
N ALA A 24 -6.91 -16.70 16.45
CA ALA A 24 -6.62 -16.78 17.88
C ALA A 24 -7.71 -16.12 18.74
N LYS A 25 -8.37 -15.07 18.23
CA LYS A 25 -9.50 -14.41 18.89
C LYS A 25 -10.84 -15.13 18.67
N GLY A 26 -10.89 -16.14 17.82
CA GLY A 26 -12.12 -16.84 17.44
C GLY A 26 -13.06 -16.03 16.53
N ALA A 27 -12.58 -14.94 15.92
CA ALA A 27 -13.37 -14.15 14.96
C ALA A 27 -13.65 -14.93 13.67
N VAL A 28 -12.74 -15.83 13.30
CA VAL A 28 -12.95 -16.87 12.28
C VAL A 28 -12.49 -18.21 12.84
N ARG A 29 -13.19 -19.29 12.51
CA ARG A 29 -12.74 -20.65 12.85
C ARG A 29 -11.96 -21.28 11.71
N ARG A 30 -11.03 -22.18 12.05
CA ARG A 30 -10.16 -22.85 11.07
C ARG A 30 -10.94 -23.64 10.01
N ASP A 31 -12.05 -24.27 10.40
CA ASP A 31 -12.94 -25.00 9.49
C ASP A 31 -13.77 -24.10 8.56
N GLN A 32 -13.80 -22.79 8.81
CA GLN A 32 -14.47 -21.80 7.96
C GLN A 32 -13.53 -21.16 6.94
N LEU A 33 -12.20 -21.34 7.05
CA LEU A 33 -11.22 -20.67 6.19
C LEU A 33 -11.41 -20.97 4.71
N SER A 34 -11.89 -22.17 4.36
CA SER A 34 -12.13 -22.59 2.97
C SER A 34 -13.16 -21.75 2.22
N ARG A 35 -13.93 -20.91 2.93
CA ARG A 35 -14.83 -19.91 2.30
C ARG A 35 -14.07 -18.80 1.58
N TRP A 36 -12.85 -18.49 2.01
CA TRP A 36 -12.01 -17.43 1.45
C TRP A 36 -10.69 -17.95 0.90
N LEU A 37 -10.05 -18.86 1.64
CA LEU A 37 -8.69 -19.31 1.41
C LEU A 37 -8.67 -20.66 0.71
N ARG A 38 -7.70 -20.83 -0.17
CA ARG A 38 -7.37 -22.12 -0.78
C ARG A 38 -6.41 -22.89 0.13
N PRO A 39 -6.25 -24.22 -0.06
CA PRO A 39 -5.32 -25.02 0.75
C PRO A 39 -3.90 -24.45 0.78
N GLU A 40 -3.40 -23.93 -0.34
CA GLU A 40 -2.07 -23.30 -0.41
C GLU A 40 -1.96 -22.01 0.43
N ASP A 41 -3.06 -21.29 0.63
CA ASP A 41 -3.05 -20.08 1.47
C ASP A 41 -3.08 -20.46 2.95
N ILE A 42 -3.82 -21.52 3.29
CA ILE A 42 -3.91 -22.03 4.65
C ILE A 42 -2.56 -22.55 5.11
N ALA A 43 -1.78 -23.18 4.23
CA ALA A 43 -0.43 -23.65 4.54
C ALA A 43 0.48 -22.52 5.07
N PHE A 44 0.37 -21.31 4.51
CA PHE A 44 1.14 -20.15 4.99
C PHE A 44 0.83 -19.74 6.43
N LEU A 45 -0.32 -20.12 6.98
CA LEU A 45 -0.67 -19.83 8.39
C LEU A 45 0.12 -20.68 9.38
N ASP A 46 0.65 -21.81 8.93
CA ASP A 46 1.45 -22.74 9.75
C ASP A 46 2.96 -22.59 9.47
N GLU A 47 3.34 -21.75 8.51
CA GLU A 47 4.72 -21.54 8.08
C GLU A 47 5.31 -20.24 8.63
N LYS A 48 6.64 -20.25 8.82
CA LYS A 48 7.39 -19.02 9.08
C LYS A 48 7.63 -18.28 7.76
N ILE A 49 6.98 -17.13 7.58
CA ILE A 49 7.17 -16.28 6.40
C ILE A 49 8.60 -15.70 6.37
N ALA A 50 9.34 -16.01 5.31
CA ALA A 50 10.68 -15.49 5.08
C ALA A 50 10.60 -14.10 4.45
N VAL A 51 11.09 -13.08 5.17
CA VAL A 51 11.02 -11.65 4.79
C VAL A 51 11.58 -11.37 3.39
N ALA A 52 12.66 -12.06 3.00
CA ALA A 52 13.32 -11.86 1.71
C ALA A 52 12.68 -12.62 0.54
N SER A 53 11.76 -13.55 0.81
CA SER A 53 11.12 -14.39 -0.23
C SER A 53 9.98 -13.65 -0.93
N TRP A 54 9.55 -14.20 -2.06
CA TRP A 54 8.41 -13.71 -2.85
C TRP A 54 7.23 -14.66 -2.69
N TYR A 55 6.04 -14.09 -2.49
CA TYR A 55 4.79 -14.84 -2.26
C TYR A 55 3.73 -14.43 -3.29
N PRO A 56 2.90 -15.37 -3.79
CA PRO A 56 1.91 -15.05 -4.80
C PRO A 56 0.94 -13.95 -4.36
N ILE A 57 0.73 -12.93 -5.20
CA ILE A 57 -0.16 -11.82 -4.85
C ILE A 57 -1.60 -12.30 -4.63
N HIS A 58 -2.04 -13.37 -5.30
CA HIS A 58 -3.39 -13.89 -5.12
C HIS A 58 -3.64 -14.46 -3.71
N SER A 59 -2.61 -15.01 -3.06
CA SER A 59 -2.72 -15.45 -1.66
C SER A 59 -2.88 -14.24 -0.74
N TYR A 60 -2.11 -13.17 -0.98
CA TYR A 60 -2.26 -11.91 -0.27
C TYR A 60 -3.66 -11.32 -0.46
N THR A 61 -4.19 -11.39 -1.68
CA THR A 61 -5.54 -10.91 -2.00
C THR A 61 -6.60 -11.61 -1.17
N ARG A 62 -6.64 -12.95 -1.20
CA ARG A 62 -7.66 -13.73 -0.49
C ARG A 62 -7.59 -13.56 1.03
N MET A 63 -6.38 -13.47 1.60
CA MET A 63 -6.20 -13.15 3.02
C MET A 63 -6.66 -11.73 3.37
N GLY A 64 -6.41 -10.77 2.49
CA GLY A 64 -6.90 -9.40 2.64
C GLY A 64 -8.43 -9.31 2.58
N GLU A 65 -9.06 -10.05 1.67
CA GLU A 65 -10.52 -10.16 1.55
C GLU A 65 -11.15 -10.80 2.78
N LEU A 66 -10.56 -11.90 3.29
CA LEU A 66 -10.98 -12.51 4.55
C LEU A 66 -10.98 -11.48 5.69
N LEU A 67 -9.87 -10.76 5.87
CA LEU A 67 -9.76 -9.79 6.96
C LEU A 67 -10.74 -8.63 6.80
N ARG A 68 -10.97 -8.15 5.57
CA ARG A 68 -12.00 -7.14 5.29
C ARG A 68 -13.38 -7.65 5.72
N ASP A 69 -13.72 -8.88 5.37
CA ASP A 69 -15.06 -9.42 5.62
C ASP A 69 -15.28 -9.74 7.10
N VAL A 70 -14.27 -10.30 7.77
CA VAL A 70 -14.34 -10.75 9.17
C VAL A 70 -14.07 -9.61 10.15
N GLU A 71 -12.90 -8.96 10.06
CA GLU A 71 -12.49 -7.91 11.00
C GLU A 71 -13.07 -6.55 10.61
N GLY A 72 -13.22 -6.31 9.32
CA GLY A 72 -13.76 -5.05 8.79
C GLY A 72 -15.28 -5.03 8.61
N GLY A 73 -15.98 -6.14 8.86
CA GLY A 73 -17.41 -6.25 8.61
C GLY A 73 -17.79 -5.97 7.15
N GLY A 74 -16.91 -6.32 6.20
CA GLY A 74 -17.06 -6.05 4.77
C GLY A 74 -16.63 -4.64 4.34
N SER A 75 -16.23 -3.76 5.26
CA SER A 75 -15.84 -2.38 4.94
C SER A 75 -14.41 -2.29 4.42
N HIS A 76 -14.23 -1.63 3.27
CA HIS A 76 -12.90 -1.28 2.74
C HIS A 76 -12.12 -0.32 3.65
N GLU A 77 -12.80 0.38 4.56
CA GLU A 77 -12.14 1.26 5.53
C GLU A 77 -11.16 0.49 6.42
N TYR A 78 -11.44 -0.77 6.71
CA TYR A 78 -10.52 -1.65 7.44
C TYR A 78 -9.17 -1.77 6.70
N LEU A 79 -9.20 -2.01 5.39
CA LEU A 79 -8.00 -2.12 4.56
C LEU A 79 -7.27 -0.78 4.50
N ARG A 80 -8.00 0.33 4.39
CA ARG A 80 -7.43 1.68 4.44
C ARG A 80 -6.72 1.92 5.77
N GLN A 81 -7.33 1.53 6.90
CA GLN A 81 -6.72 1.62 8.22
C GLN A 81 -5.46 0.75 8.36
N CYS A 82 -5.45 -0.48 7.81
CA CYS A 82 -4.24 -1.31 7.77
C CYS A 82 -3.10 -0.62 7.00
N GLY A 83 -3.41 0.05 5.89
CA GLY A 83 -2.48 0.87 5.13
C GLY A 83 -1.87 1.99 5.97
N ARG A 84 -2.72 2.76 6.67
CA ARG A 84 -2.29 3.83 7.58
C ARG A 84 -1.38 3.31 8.70
N GLN A 85 -1.75 2.20 9.33
CA GLN A 85 -0.93 1.59 10.39
C GLN A 85 0.43 1.15 9.88
N THR A 86 0.51 0.61 8.67
CA THR A 86 1.79 0.24 8.04
C THR A 86 2.67 1.46 7.84
N ALA A 87 2.12 2.56 7.30
CA ALA A 87 2.86 3.81 7.13
C ALA A 87 3.37 4.38 8.46
N ARG A 88 2.53 4.42 9.51
CA ARG A 88 2.94 4.85 10.86
C ARG A 88 4.10 4.03 11.40
N ARG A 89 4.02 2.70 11.31
CA ARG A 89 5.12 1.82 11.76
C ARG A 89 6.42 2.10 11.02
N LEU A 90 6.37 2.36 9.71
CA LEU A 90 7.58 2.70 8.95
C LEU A 90 8.17 4.05 9.36
N LEU A 91 7.32 5.05 9.62
CA LEU A 91 7.74 6.36 10.12
C LEU A 91 8.36 6.23 11.52
N GLU A 92 7.69 5.55 12.44
CA GLU A 92 8.12 5.34 13.83
C GLU A 92 9.41 4.54 13.94
N ALA A 93 9.53 3.47 13.15
CA ALA A 93 10.67 2.57 13.25
C ALA A 93 11.95 3.16 12.62
N GLY A 94 11.87 4.34 11.97
CA GLY A 94 12.99 4.97 11.26
C GLY A 94 13.57 4.11 10.13
N PHE A 95 12.90 2.99 9.80
CA PHE A 95 13.30 2.01 8.81
C PHE A 95 12.89 2.49 7.43
N TYR A 96 13.64 3.49 6.98
CA TYR A 96 14.08 3.70 5.61
C TYR A 96 15.00 4.91 5.74
N SER A 97 16.32 4.71 5.62
CA SER A 97 17.24 5.85 5.44
C SER A 97 16.85 6.71 4.23
N GLN A 98 16.12 6.14 3.28
CA GLN A 98 15.46 6.82 2.15
C GLN A 98 14.26 7.69 2.59
N LEU A 99 13.52 7.32 3.64
CA LEU A 99 12.44 8.12 4.24
C LEU A 99 12.95 9.07 5.33
N GLN A 100 14.15 8.85 5.90
CA GLN A 100 14.84 9.89 6.69
C GLN A 100 15.11 11.16 5.86
N TYR A 101 15.11 11.06 4.53
CA TYR A 101 15.10 12.21 3.63
C TYR A 101 13.77 12.99 3.70
N LEU A 102 12.63 12.34 3.95
CA LEU A 102 11.37 13.01 4.25
C LEU A 102 11.42 13.77 5.59
N HIS A 103 12.20 13.30 6.57
CA HIS A 103 12.48 14.10 7.78
C HIS A 103 13.40 15.31 7.52
N ARG A 104 14.06 15.33 6.36
CA ARG A 104 14.68 16.54 5.79
C ARG A 104 13.77 17.17 4.73
N ALA A 105 12.45 17.04 4.84
CA ALA A 105 11.48 17.55 3.87
C ALA A 105 11.84 18.96 3.45
N GLU A 106 12.38 19.09 2.24
CA GLU A 106 12.69 20.37 1.62
C GLU A 106 11.40 21.20 1.48
N VAL A 107 10.24 20.55 1.44
CA VAL A 107 8.90 21.16 1.47
C VAL A 107 8.73 22.08 2.68
N GLY A 108 9.19 21.67 3.86
CA GLY A 108 9.09 22.49 5.08
C GLY A 108 10.04 23.70 5.08
N ARG A 109 11.05 23.70 4.18
CA ARG A 109 12.05 24.76 4.03
C ARG A 109 11.83 25.64 2.79
N ALA A 110 10.94 25.21 1.89
CA ALA A 110 10.64 25.90 0.65
C ALA A 110 9.66 27.06 0.91
N SER A 111 10.03 28.25 0.48
CA SER A 111 9.12 29.40 0.46
C SER A 111 8.48 29.53 -0.92
N GLY A 112 7.15 29.63 -0.94
CA GLY A 112 6.34 29.76 -2.16
C GLY A 112 5.84 28.43 -2.73
N ASP A 113 4.64 28.47 -3.30
CA ASP A 113 3.88 27.29 -3.71
C ASP A 113 4.62 26.43 -4.74
N ARG A 114 5.37 27.05 -5.66
CA ARG A 114 6.13 26.34 -6.69
C ARG A 114 7.30 25.55 -6.10
N ALA A 115 8.03 26.14 -5.16
CA ALA A 115 9.15 25.48 -4.51
C ALA A 115 8.67 24.31 -3.63
N ARG A 116 7.54 24.48 -2.92
CA ARG A 116 6.88 23.39 -2.16
C ARG A 116 6.43 22.25 -3.08
N PHE A 117 5.82 22.59 -4.22
CA PHE A 117 5.45 21.61 -5.24
C PHE A 117 6.65 20.79 -5.71
N GLU A 118 7.74 21.43 -6.14
CA GLU A 118 8.92 20.73 -6.66
C GLU A 118 9.62 19.85 -5.61
N ALA A 119 9.67 20.32 -4.36
CA ALA A 119 10.19 19.55 -3.23
C ALA A 119 9.34 18.29 -2.97
N PHE A 120 8.01 18.44 -2.94
CA PHE A 120 7.12 17.31 -2.75
C PHE A 120 7.21 16.30 -3.88
N GLY A 121 7.39 16.75 -5.12
CA GLY A 121 7.64 15.85 -6.25
C GLY A 121 8.89 14.99 -6.08
N ARG A 122 9.95 15.48 -5.41
CA ARG A 122 11.15 14.68 -5.09
C ARG A 122 10.82 13.61 -4.06
N ASP A 123 10.10 13.99 -3.00
CA ASP A 123 9.67 13.10 -1.93
C ASP A 123 8.77 11.96 -2.45
N LEU A 124 7.81 12.30 -3.32
CA LEU A 124 6.93 11.30 -3.95
C LEU A 124 7.68 10.32 -4.85
N ARG A 125 8.69 10.79 -5.61
CA ARG A 125 9.50 9.88 -6.44
C ARG A 125 10.21 8.84 -5.58
N LEU A 126 10.77 9.23 -4.43
CA LEU A 126 11.36 8.31 -3.48
C LEU A 126 10.32 7.30 -2.96
N LEU A 127 9.14 7.78 -2.55
CA LEU A 127 8.04 6.93 -2.09
C LEU A 127 7.68 5.85 -3.12
N THR A 128 7.58 6.21 -4.41
CA THR A 128 7.25 5.23 -5.47
C THR A 128 8.33 4.18 -5.72
N THR A 129 9.59 4.42 -5.32
CA THR A 129 10.64 3.38 -5.44
C THR A 129 10.44 2.22 -4.48
N ILE A 130 9.75 2.45 -3.35
CA ILE A 130 9.45 1.39 -2.37
C ILE A 130 8.63 0.29 -3.02
N SER A 131 7.63 0.65 -3.85
CA SER A 131 6.76 -0.31 -4.53
C SER A 131 7.53 -1.34 -5.35
N ALA A 132 8.59 -0.93 -6.05
CA ALA A 132 9.44 -1.84 -6.83
C ALA A 132 10.25 -2.83 -5.97
N SER A 133 10.49 -2.51 -4.69
CA SER A 133 11.16 -3.41 -3.76
C SER A 133 10.21 -4.43 -3.10
N ILE A 134 8.90 -4.17 -3.13
CA ILE A 134 7.88 -4.99 -2.46
C ILE A 134 6.93 -5.72 -3.41
N LEU A 135 6.83 -5.30 -4.67
CA LEU A 135 6.01 -5.94 -5.71
C LEU A 135 6.89 -6.36 -6.89
N SER A 136 6.70 -7.58 -7.38
CA SER A 136 7.41 -8.08 -8.57
C SER A 136 6.71 -7.71 -9.88
N PHE A 137 5.68 -6.87 -9.81
CA PHE A 137 4.81 -6.47 -10.90
C PHE A 137 4.33 -5.04 -10.64
N SER A 138 3.69 -4.44 -11.65
CA SER A 138 3.29 -3.03 -11.71
C SER A 138 4.47 -2.07 -11.72
N ARG A 139 4.24 -0.86 -12.23
CA ARG A 139 5.22 0.22 -12.25
C ARG A 139 4.57 1.48 -11.71
N TRP A 140 5.21 2.05 -10.69
CA TRP A 140 4.76 3.27 -10.04
C TRP A 140 5.54 4.47 -10.59
N THR A 141 4.84 5.50 -11.02
CA THR A 141 5.43 6.75 -11.49
C THR A 141 4.71 7.94 -10.89
N VAL A 142 5.41 9.07 -10.79
CA VAL A 142 4.85 10.34 -10.31
C VAL A 142 5.02 11.38 -11.41
N LYS A 143 3.96 12.10 -11.73
CA LYS A 143 3.99 13.19 -12.70
C LYS A 143 3.12 14.36 -12.25
N PRO A 144 3.44 15.60 -12.65
CA PRO A 144 2.52 16.73 -12.49
C PRO A 144 1.14 16.38 -13.08
N ASP A 145 0.08 16.83 -12.41
CA ASP A 145 -1.28 16.74 -12.95
C ASP A 145 -1.44 17.78 -14.06
N ALA A 146 -1.79 17.32 -15.27
CA ALA A 146 -2.02 18.21 -16.41
C ALA A 146 -3.33 19.00 -16.29
N GLU A 147 -4.27 18.51 -15.49
CA GLU A 147 -5.59 19.13 -15.30
C GLU A 147 -5.61 20.08 -14.10
N ASN A 148 -4.67 19.92 -13.15
CA ASN A 148 -4.67 20.65 -11.89
C ASN A 148 -3.28 21.23 -11.58
N ASP A 149 -3.16 22.56 -11.66
CA ASP A 149 -1.90 23.23 -11.38
C ASP A 149 -1.44 23.03 -9.93
N LEU A 150 -0.13 22.77 -9.78
CA LEU A 150 0.58 22.45 -8.54
C LEU A 150 0.06 21.20 -7.82
N GLN A 151 -0.42 20.22 -8.58
CA GLN A 151 -0.79 18.89 -8.08
C GLN A 151 -0.03 17.78 -8.81
N TYR A 152 0.02 16.61 -8.18
CA TYR A 152 0.66 15.42 -8.72
C TYR A 152 -0.36 14.29 -8.90
N VAL A 153 -0.01 13.41 -9.82
CA VAL A 153 -0.65 12.11 -10.03
C VAL A 153 0.40 11.03 -9.82
N ILE A 154 0.04 10.00 -9.04
CA ILE A 154 0.78 8.74 -8.98
C ILE A 154 0.05 7.76 -9.91
N GLU A 155 0.76 7.26 -10.92
CA GLU A 155 0.25 6.21 -11.80
C GLU A 155 0.87 4.88 -11.45
N VAL A 156 0.03 3.86 -11.34
CA VAL A 156 0.42 2.46 -11.22
C VAL A 156 0.05 1.79 -12.54
N SER A 157 1.00 1.71 -13.46
CA SER A 157 0.85 1.03 -14.74
C SER A 157 1.19 -0.46 -14.62
N GLU A 158 0.88 -1.25 -15.65
CA GLU A 158 1.06 -2.72 -15.63
C GLU A 158 0.32 -3.36 -14.44
N ALA A 159 -0.82 -2.76 -14.06
CA ALA A 159 -1.53 -3.05 -12.81
C ALA A 159 -2.62 -4.13 -12.95
N LYS A 160 -2.51 -4.99 -13.97
CA LYS A 160 -3.51 -6.04 -14.24
C LYS A 160 -3.68 -6.97 -13.03
N ASP A 161 -2.56 -7.30 -12.38
CA ASP A 161 -2.50 -8.16 -11.20
C ASP A 161 -2.49 -7.37 -9.88
N PHE A 162 -2.74 -6.06 -9.93
CA PHE A 162 -2.81 -5.20 -8.75
C PHE A 162 -4.21 -5.29 -8.15
N PRO A 163 -4.42 -6.05 -7.06
CA PRO A 163 -5.76 -6.35 -6.58
C PRO A 163 -6.39 -5.14 -5.88
N GLU A 164 -7.71 -5.10 -5.81
CA GLU A 164 -8.44 -4.00 -5.18
C GLU A 164 -8.10 -3.87 -3.69
N VAL A 165 -7.86 -4.98 -2.98
CA VAL A 165 -7.43 -4.92 -1.57
C VAL A 165 -6.12 -4.16 -1.40
N LEU A 166 -5.23 -4.23 -2.41
CA LEU A 166 -3.98 -3.48 -2.41
C LEU A 166 -4.23 -2.02 -2.78
N CYS A 167 -5.20 -1.69 -3.64
CA CYS A 167 -5.63 -0.30 -3.88
C CYS A 167 -6.05 0.37 -2.57
N TRP A 168 -6.92 -0.26 -1.78
CA TRP A 168 -7.40 0.29 -0.51
C TRP A 168 -6.31 0.42 0.55
N ARG A 169 -5.42 -0.59 0.65
CA ARG A 169 -4.26 -0.51 1.56
C ARG A 169 -3.27 0.57 1.12
N SER A 170 -2.97 0.66 -0.18
CA SER A 170 -2.12 1.71 -0.74
C SER A 170 -2.73 3.09 -0.53
N ASP A 171 -4.04 3.25 -0.66
CA ASP A 171 -4.75 4.52 -0.39
C ASP A 171 -4.52 4.99 1.05
N GLY A 172 -4.71 4.10 2.02
CA GLY A 172 -4.42 4.41 3.42
C GLY A 172 -2.94 4.73 3.65
N PHE A 173 -2.05 3.96 3.03
CA PHE A 173 -0.61 4.16 3.15
C PHE A 173 -0.16 5.53 2.61
N VAL A 174 -0.49 5.87 1.37
CA VAL A 174 -0.04 7.13 0.74
C VAL A 174 -0.67 8.36 1.41
N ASN A 175 -1.91 8.25 1.89
CA ASN A 175 -2.57 9.33 2.63
C ASN A 175 -1.98 9.53 4.03
N GLU A 176 -1.55 8.45 4.70
CA GLU A 176 -0.85 8.59 5.97
C GLU A 176 0.54 9.20 5.78
N MET A 177 1.27 8.80 4.74
CA MET A 177 2.57 9.40 4.42
C MET A 177 2.45 10.90 4.12
N ALA A 178 1.33 11.34 3.52
CA ALA A 178 1.06 12.75 3.26
C ALA A 178 0.95 13.61 4.53
N THR A 179 0.68 13.01 5.70
CA THR A 179 0.63 13.74 6.98
C THR A 179 1.95 14.42 7.34
N GLN A 180 3.07 13.94 6.80
CA GLN A 180 4.37 14.58 6.97
C GLN A 180 4.46 15.96 6.28
N HIS A 181 3.48 16.30 5.44
CA HIS A 181 3.42 17.55 4.68
C HIS A 181 2.15 18.37 4.97
N GLY A 182 1.35 18.01 5.98
CA GLY A 182 0.10 18.67 6.33
C GLY A 182 -1.01 17.67 6.69
N ASP A 183 -2.22 17.86 6.18
CA ASP A 183 -3.34 16.96 6.50
C ASP A 183 -3.28 15.64 5.73
N SER A 184 -3.90 14.61 6.33
CA SER A 184 -4.24 13.36 5.65
C SER A 184 -5.29 13.58 4.54
N ASP A 185 -5.63 12.52 3.80
CA ASP A 185 -6.65 12.53 2.73
C ASP A 185 -6.31 13.42 1.52
N LEU A 186 -5.01 13.57 1.24
CA LEU A 186 -4.52 14.27 0.06
C LEU A 186 -4.81 13.53 -1.26
N TRP A 187 -4.96 12.21 -1.22
CA TRP A 187 -5.06 11.35 -2.41
C TRP A 187 -6.42 10.67 -2.51
N ARG A 188 -6.91 10.54 -3.75
CA ARG A 188 -8.03 9.66 -4.11
C ARG A 188 -7.61 8.79 -5.29
N TRP A 189 -7.97 7.51 -5.22
CA TRP A 189 -7.63 6.56 -6.27
C TRP A 189 -8.81 6.23 -7.17
N SER A 190 -8.52 5.92 -8.42
CA SER A 190 -9.46 5.34 -9.38
C SER A 190 -8.75 4.30 -10.24
N ARG A 191 -9.53 3.46 -10.95
CA ARG A 191 -9.02 2.50 -11.92
C ARG A 191 -9.64 2.77 -13.29
N PRO A 192 -9.09 3.69 -14.09
CA PRO A 192 -9.64 4.03 -15.41
C PRO A 192 -9.66 2.85 -16.38
N ARG A 193 -8.70 1.92 -16.24
CA ARG A 193 -8.59 0.69 -17.04
C ARG A 193 -7.96 -0.42 -16.21
N GLN A 194 -8.14 -1.68 -16.62
CA GLN A 194 -7.75 -2.85 -15.82
C GLN A 194 -6.26 -2.81 -15.37
N ASP A 195 -5.37 -2.36 -16.24
CA ASP A 195 -3.92 -2.31 -16.04
C ASP A 195 -3.38 -0.92 -15.65
N LEU A 196 -4.25 -0.02 -15.18
CA LEU A 196 -3.87 1.30 -14.67
C LEU A 196 -4.69 1.68 -13.44
N VAL A 197 -4.00 1.91 -12.32
CA VAL A 197 -4.55 2.59 -11.14
C VAL A 197 -3.94 3.98 -11.06
N VAL A 198 -4.74 4.96 -10.68
CA VAL A 198 -4.32 6.36 -10.60
C VAL A 198 -4.67 6.88 -9.22
N PHE A 199 -3.68 7.39 -8.47
CA PHE A 199 -3.91 8.19 -7.27
C PHE A 199 -3.69 9.66 -7.65
N ARG A 200 -4.75 10.47 -7.54
CA ARG A 200 -4.71 11.90 -7.86
C ARG A 200 -4.83 12.70 -6.58
N MET A 201 -4.05 13.77 -6.47
CA MET A 201 -4.22 14.73 -5.38
C MET A 201 -5.60 15.39 -5.45
N THR A 202 -6.20 15.68 -4.31
CA THR A 202 -7.51 16.35 -4.22
C THR A 202 -7.40 17.86 -4.03
N ARG A 203 -6.21 18.34 -3.65
CA ARG A 203 -5.92 19.73 -3.33
C ARG A 203 -4.42 20.01 -3.45
N ARG A 204 -4.06 21.30 -3.46
CA ARG A 204 -2.66 21.76 -3.34
C ARG A 204 -2.14 21.54 -1.91
N LEU A 205 -0.81 21.56 -1.77
CA LEU A 205 -0.10 21.50 -0.49
C LEU A 205 -0.15 22.80 0.29
#